data_AF-A0A4R0MRE6-F1
#
_entry.id   AF-A0A4R0MRE6-F1
#
_cell.length_a   1.000
_cell.length_b   1.000
_cell.length_c   1.000
_cell.angle_alpha   90.00
_cell.angle_beta   90.00
_cell.angle_gamma   90.00
#
_symmetry.space_group_name_H-M   'P 1'
#
loop_
_entity.id
_entity.type
_entity.pdbx_description
1 polymer ?
#
loop_
_entity_poly.entity_id
_entity_poly.type
_entity_poly.pdbx_seq_one_letter_code
_entity_poly.pdbx_strand_id
1 'polypeptide(L)'
;MKNIFLFGILFLLANFSFGQKLDKKQWINFYKEYATYRCLCEVTDNKVEQYLSTKKDVSFSVHSEFLGTYIEKADSIGRDFAKNMRPIQVDKENDLFGMNTNFKNCLLFYKSKSLDSIAKKSYQGFSKGR
;
A
#
# COMPACT_ATOMS: atom_id res chain seq x y z
N MET A 1 35.97 -30.84 -5.00
CA MET A 1 35.46 -30.27 -6.27
C MET A 1 33.97 -29.90 -6.26
N LYS A 2 33.12 -30.39 -5.34
CA LYS A 2 31.70 -30.00 -5.24
C LYS A 2 31.44 -28.58 -4.70
N ASN A 3 32.33 -28.05 -3.86
CA ASN A 3 32.09 -26.76 -3.17
C ASN A 3 32.33 -25.52 -4.05
N ILE A 4 33.10 -25.64 -5.14
CA ILE A 4 33.39 -24.51 -6.05
C ILE A 4 32.16 -24.18 -6.93
N PHE A 5 31.38 -25.20 -7.32
CA PHE A 5 30.15 -25.02 -8.08
C PHE A 5 29.05 -24.31 -7.26
N LEU A 6 28.97 -24.58 -5.95
CA LEU A 6 28.01 -23.90 -5.06
C LEU A 6 28.32 -22.41 -4.90
N PHE A 7 29.60 -22.03 -4.83
CA PHE A 7 30.01 -20.62 -4.78
C PHE A 7 29.71 -19.88 -6.09
N GLY A 8 29.86 -20.53 -7.25
CA GLY A 8 29.53 -19.93 -8.54
C GLY A 8 28.03 -19.61 -8.69
N ILE A 9 27.15 -20.48 -8.17
CA ILE A 9 25.69 -20.27 -8.20
C ILE A 9 25.29 -19.15 -7.22
N LEU A 10 25.89 -19.09 -6.02
CA LEU A 10 25.68 -18.01 -5.05
C LEU A 10 26.12 -16.65 -5.61
N PHE A 11 27.22 -16.59 -6.38
CA PHE A 11 27.71 -15.37 -7.01
C PHE A 11 26.84 -14.90 -8.19
N LEU A 12 26.25 -15.84 -8.93
CA LEU A 12 25.28 -15.54 -9.99
C LEU A 12 23.95 -15.03 -9.42
N LEU A 13 23.50 -15.55 -8.28
CA LEU A 13 22.30 -15.06 -7.58
C LEU A 13 22.53 -13.68 -6.91
N ALA A 14 23.75 -13.41 -6.43
CA ALA A 14 24.09 -12.12 -5.85
C ALA A 14 24.12 -10.96 -6.88
N ASN A 15 24.38 -11.27 -8.15
CA ASN A 15 24.38 -10.29 -9.25
C ASN A 15 23.05 -10.22 -10.01
N PHE A 16 22.06 -11.04 -9.65
CA PHE A 16 20.68 -10.81 -10.08
C PHE A 16 20.07 -9.70 -9.22
N SER A 17 20.72 -8.54 -9.23
CA SER A 17 20.10 -7.30 -8.81
C SER A 17 18.94 -7.09 -9.75
N PHE A 18 17.74 -7.46 -9.30
CA PHE A 18 16.50 -7.20 -10.01
C PHE A 18 16.26 -5.68 -10.00
N GLY A 19 17.03 -4.97 -10.82
CA GLY A 19 16.89 -3.55 -11.09
C GLY A 19 15.65 -3.34 -11.96
N GLN A 20 14.48 -3.82 -11.53
CA GLN A 20 13.24 -3.39 -12.13
C GLN A 20 13.08 -1.92 -11.79
N LYS A 21 13.38 -1.09 -12.79
CA LYS A 21 13.08 0.33 -12.75
C LYS A 21 11.56 0.46 -12.70
N LEU A 22 11.03 0.56 -11.48
CA LEU A 22 9.60 0.67 -11.25
C LEU A 22 9.08 1.85 -12.07
N ASP A 23 8.13 1.56 -12.97
CA ASP A 23 7.62 2.60 -13.84
C ASP A 23 6.82 3.63 -13.02
N LYS A 24 6.68 4.85 -13.56
CA LYS A 24 5.97 5.94 -12.88
C LYS A 24 4.57 5.55 -12.43
N LYS A 25 3.83 4.82 -13.28
CA LYS A 25 2.44 4.45 -13.04
C LYS A 25 2.37 3.40 -11.94
N GLN A 26 3.27 2.42 -11.93
CA GLN A 26 3.41 1.42 -10.88
C GLN A 26 3.73 2.07 -9.53
N TRP A 27 4.70 3.00 -9.46
CA TRP A 27 5.02 3.68 -8.21
C TRP A 27 3.82 4.46 -7.66
N ILE A 28 3.14 5.21 -8.53
CA ILE A 28 1.92 5.93 -8.17
C ILE A 28 0.85 4.97 -7.66
N ASN A 29 0.68 3.81 -8.31
CA ASN A 29 -0.29 2.82 -7.88
C ASN A 29 0.05 2.25 -6.50
N PHE A 30 1.30 1.86 -6.23
CA PHE A 30 1.69 1.41 -4.89
C PHE A 30 1.45 2.47 -3.82
N TYR A 31 1.73 3.74 -4.12
CA TYR A 31 1.45 4.82 -3.18
C TYR A 31 -0.05 4.88 -2.82
N LYS A 32 -0.91 4.78 -3.84
CA LYS A 32 -2.37 4.81 -3.67
C LYS A 32 -2.90 3.56 -2.98
N GLU A 33 -2.39 2.39 -3.33
CA GLU A 33 -2.73 1.10 -2.73
C GLU A 33 -2.39 1.11 -1.25
N TYR A 34 -1.18 1.54 -0.88
CA TYR A 34 -0.77 1.62 0.51
C TYR A 34 -1.62 2.62 1.31
N ALA A 35 -1.86 3.83 0.79
CA ALA A 35 -2.74 4.79 1.47
C ALA A 35 -4.17 4.25 1.64
N THR A 36 -4.68 3.53 0.64
CA THR A 36 -6.02 2.91 0.72
C THR A 36 -6.05 1.77 1.72
N TYR A 37 -5.01 0.94 1.77
CA TYR A 37 -4.85 -0.10 2.78
C TYR A 37 -4.88 0.47 4.18
N ARG A 38 -4.15 1.56 4.45
CA ARG A 38 -4.12 2.19 5.78
C ARG A 38 -5.45 2.83 6.15
N CYS A 39 -6.18 3.36 5.18
CA CYS A 39 -7.59 3.73 5.36
C CYS A 39 -8.44 2.53 5.80
N LEU A 40 -8.32 1.39 5.12
CA LEU A 40 -9.05 0.16 5.45
C LEU A 40 -8.71 -0.36 6.85
N CYS A 41 -7.43 -0.34 7.24
CA CYS A 41 -7.02 -0.68 8.60
C CYS A 41 -7.71 0.21 9.62
N GLU A 42 -7.68 1.52 9.43
CA GLU A 42 -8.29 2.47 10.38
C GLU A 42 -9.80 2.23 10.54
N VAL A 43 -10.55 2.08 9.44
CA VAL A 43 -12.03 1.91 9.50
C VAL A 43 -12.48 0.53 9.97
N THR A 44 -11.54 -0.42 10.12
CA THR A 44 -11.79 -1.79 10.60
C THR A 44 -11.15 -2.06 11.96
N ASP A 45 -10.73 -1.02 12.69
CA ASP A 45 -10.01 -1.15 13.96
C ASP A 45 -8.78 -2.07 13.86
N ASN A 46 -8.07 -1.96 12.74
CA ASN A 46 -6.90 -2.76 12.33
C ASN A 46 -7.15 -4.26 12.16
N LYS A 47 -8.41 -4.74 12.11
CA LYS A 47 -8.71 -6.17 11.87
C LYS A 47 -8.16 -6.67 10.52
N VAL A 48 -8.13 -5.82 9.50
CA VAL A 48 -7.52 -6.14 8.20
C VAL A 48 -6.02 -6.39 8.33
N GLU A 49 -5.30 -5.51 9.05
CA GLU A 49 -3.86 -5.67 9.30
C GLU A 49 -3.56 -6.94 10.10
N GLN A 50 -4.36 -7.22 11.13
CA GLN A 50 -4.25 -8.45 11.92
C GLN A 50 -4.48 -9.70 11.08
N TYR A 51 -5.51 -9.70 10.23
CA TYR A 51 -5.82 -10.82 9.33
C TYR A 51 -4.66 -11.09 8.37
N LEU A 52 -4.17 -10.05 7.68
CA LEU A 52 -3.10 -10.19 6.70
C LEU A 52 -1.79 -10.63 7.35
N SER A 53 -1.48 -10.09 8.54
CA SER A 53 -0.33 -10.52 9.34
C SER A 53 -0.42 -12.01 9.71
N THR A 54 -1.61 -12.48 10.11
CA THR A 54 -1.85 -13.89 10.44
C THR A 54 -1.69 -14.79 9.21
N LYS A 55 -2.06 -14.30 8.03
CA LYS A 55 -1.89 -15.02 6.76
C LYS A 55 -0.47 -14.93 6.19
N LYS A 56 0.44 -14.19 6.84
CA LYS A 56 1.80 -13.92 6.34
C LYS A 56 1.78 -13.38 4.91
N ASP A 57 0.81 -12.52 4.61
CA ASP A 57 0.71 -11.90 3.29
C ASP A 57 1.80 -10.84 3.13
N VAL A 58 2.83 -11.18 2.37
CA VAL A 58 3.99 -10.32 2.09
C VAL A 58 3.71 -9.22 1.05
N SER A 59 2.49 -9.16 0.49
CA SER A 59 2.15 -8.15 -0.52
C SER A 59 2.38 -6.70 -0.01
N PHE A 60 2.29 -6.48 1.30
CA PHE A 60 2.53 -5.16 1.90
C PHE A 60 4.00 -4.85 2.19
N SER A 61 4.89 -5.83 2.34
CA SER A 61 6.33 -5.57 2.42
C SER A 61 6.91 -5.12 1.08
N VAL A 62 6.29 -5.53 -0.03
CA VAL A 62 6.64 -5.05 -1.37
C VAL A 62 6.42 -3.52 -1.48
N HIS A 63 5.35 -3.01 -0.86
CA HIS A 63 5.09 -1.57 -0.84
C HIS A 63 6.17 -0.79 -0.07
N SER A 64 6.66 -1.31 1.06
CA SER A 64 7.73 -0.65 1.83
C SER A 64 9.04 -0.59 1.07
N GLU A 65 9.37 -1.65 0.33
CA GLU A 65 10.58 -1.69 -0.49
C GLU A 65 10.54 -0.63 -1.60
N PHE A 66 9.41 -0.52 -2.31
CA PHE A 66 9.31 0.40 -3.45
C PHE A 66 9.04 1.85 -3.08
N LEU A 67 8.29 2.10 -2.00
CA LEU A 67 7.98 3.46 -1.55
C LEU A 67 9.11 4.06 -0.71
N GLY A 68 9.93 3.24 -0.03
CA GLY A 68 10.98 3.72 0.87
C GLY A 68 10.40 4.70 1.89
N THR A 69 11.04 5.86 2.05
CA THR A 69 10.61 6.91 3.00
C THR A 69 9.23 7.52 2.68
N TYR A 70 8.68 7.31 1.49
CA TYR A 70 7.35 7.80 1.13
C TYR A 70 6.21 6.96 1.73
N ILE A 71 6.51 5.79 2.32
CA ILE A 71 5.52 4.92 2.94
C ILE A 71 4.82 5.59 4.12
N GLU A 72 5.56 6.31 4.97
CA GLU A 72 5.02 7.00 6.15
C GLU A 72 4.02 8.09 5.74
N LYS A 73 4.34 8.80 4.66
CA LYS A 73 3.44 9.80 4.09
C LYS A 73 2.17 9.16 3.53
N ALA A 74 2.29 8.04 2.84
CA ALA A 74 1.14 7.29 2.35
C ALA A 74 0.27 6.76 3.52
N ASP A 75 0.91 6.30 4.61
CA ASP A 75 0.23 5.89 5.84
C ASP A 75 -0.61 7.02 6.44
N SER A 76 0.02 8.15 6.74
CA SER A 76 -0.65 9.32 7.31
C SER A 76 -1.86 9.71 6.48
N ILE A 77 -1.70 9.80 5.16
CA ILE A 77 -2.77 10.19 4.24
C ILE A 77 -3.95 9.22 4.28
N GLY A 78 -3.69 7.92 4.35
CA GLY A 78 -4.72 6.89 4.49
C GLY A 78 -5.49 7.00 5.80
N ARG A 79 -4.78 7.09 6.92
CA ARG A 79 -5.36 7.20 8.27
C ARG A 79 -6.12 8.50 8.46
N ASP A 80 -5.57 9.62 7.98
CA ASP A 80 -6.21 10.93 8.07
C ASP A 80 -7.49 10.96 7.25
N PHE A 81 -7.51 10.35 6.06
CA PHE A 81 -8.74 10.24 5.28
C PHE A 81 -9.82 9.45 6.04
N ALA A 82 -9.46 8.33 6.66
CA ALA A 82 -10.39 7.53 7.47
C ALA A 82 -10.94 8.28 8.69
N LYS A 83 -10.08 8.97 9.45
CA LYS A 83 -10.49 9.75 10.64
C LYS A 83 -11.42 10.92 10.30
N ASN A 84 -11.27 11.49 9.11
CA ASN A 84 -12.11 12.59 8.65
C ASN A 84 -13.39 12.12 7.94
N MET A 85 -13.62 10.82 7.80
CA MET A 85 -14.90 10.33 7.29
C MET A 85 -15.97 10.60 8.34
N ARG A 86 -17.06 11.25 7.92
CA ARG A 86 -18.27 11.24 8.72
C ARG A 86 -18.79 9.80 8.74
N PRO A 87 -19.05 9.21 9.91
CA PRO A 87 -19.72 7.93 9.97
C PRO A 87 -21.06 8.09 9.24
N ILE A 88 -21.24 7.35 8.16
CA ILE A 88 -22.53 7.31 7.48
C ILE A 88 -23.45 6.56 8.43
N GLN A 89 -24.48 7.22 8.92
CA GLN A 89 -25.57 6.54 9.62
C GLN A 89 -26.27 5.65 8.59
N VAL A 90 -25.94 4.37 8.62
CA VAL A 90 -26.65 3.38 7.82
C VAL A 90 -27.89 3.00 8.62
N ASP A 91 -29.04 3.11 7.98
CA ASP A 91 -30.26 2.51 8.50
C ASP A 91 -30.02 1.00 8.65
N LYS A 92 -30.11 0.51 9.89
CA LYS A 92 -29.84 -0.90 10.22
C LYS A 92 -30.79 -1.86 9.50
N GLU A 93 -31.97 -1.39 9.08
CA GLU A 93 -32.94 -2.21 8.34
C GLU A 93 -32.51 -2.45 6.88
N ASN A 94 -31.66 -1.58 6.31
CA ASN A 94 -31.24 -1.62 4.91
C ASN A 94 -29.74 -1.92 4.73
N ASP A 95 -29.03 -2.20 5.82
CA ASP A 95 -27.63 -2.63 5.77
C ASP A 95 -27.55 -4.10 5.34
N LEU A 96 -27.42 -4.30 4.03
CA LEU A 96 -27.03 -5.58 3.47
C LEU A 96 -25.63 -5.94 4.02
N PHE A 97 -25.61 -6.81 5.03
CA PHE A 97 -24.45 -7.48 5.63
C PHE A 97 -23.68 -6.75 6.74
N GLY A 98 -24.21 -5.68 7.33
CA GLY A 98 -23.52 -5.03 8.46
C GLY A 98 -22.18 -4.41 8.06
N MET A 99 -21.97 -4.17 6.75
CA MET A 99 -20.69 -3.75 6.22
C MET A 99 -20.58 -2.23 6.36
N ASN A 100 -19.64 -1.82 7.23
CA ASN A 100 -19.33 -0.41 7.45
C ASN A 100 -19.11 0.29 6.10
N THR A 101 -20.01 1.22 5.77
CA THR A 101 -19.98 2.07 4.56
C THR A 101 -18.66 2.84 4.40
N ASN A 102 -17.87 2.97 5.47
CA ASN A 102 -16.52 3.49 5.44
C ASN A 102 -15.56 2.64 4.58
N PHE A 103 -15.82 1.33 4.43
CA PHE A 103 -15.06 0.46 3.51
C PHE A 103 -15.21 0.95 2.06
N LYS A 104 -16.45 1.23 1.63
CA LYS A 104 -16.73 1.81 0.31
C LYS A 104 -16.01 3.14 0.14
N ASN A 105 -15.98 3.98 1.17
CA ASN A 105 -15.28 5.27 1.10
C ASN A 105 -13.76 5.11 0.93
N CYS A 106 -13.11 4.13 1.57
CA CYS A 106 -11.71 3.82 1.29
C CYS A 106 -11.52 3.33 -0.16
N LEU A 107 -12.44 2.55 -0.73
CA LEU A 107 -12.36 2.16 -2.14
C LEU A 107 -12.56 3.35 -3.10
N LEU A 108 -13.43 4.29 -2.76
CA LEU A 108 -13.62 5.54 -3.52
C LEU A 108 -12.40 6.46 -3.39
N PHE A 109 -11.73 6.45 -2.24
CA PHE A 109 -10.49 7.18 -2.01
C PHE A 109 -9.39 6.76 -2.97
N TYR A 110 -9.21 5.44 -3.19
CA TYR A 110 -8.29 4.92 -4.20
C TYR A 110 -8.53 5.51 -5.60
N LYS A 111 -9.79 5.68 -5.97
CA LYS A 111 -10.22 6.24 -7.27
C LYS A 111 -10.26 7.76 -7.30
N SER A 112 -10.03 8.43 -6.17
CA SER A 112 -10.21 9.87 -6.07
C SER A 112 -9.15 10.65 -6.84
N LYS A 113 -9.55 11.76 -7.47
CA LYS A 113 -8.63 12.72 -8.10
C LYS A 113 -7.66 13.34 -7.09
N SER A 114 -8.10 13.47 -5.83
CA SER A 114 -7.29 14.00 -4.74
C SER A 114 -6.08 13.11 -4.46
N LEU A 115 -6.32 11.81 -4.20
CA LEU A 115 -5.25 10.86 -3.94
C LEU A 115 -4.33 10.69 -5.16
N ASP A 116 -4.89 10.72 -6.38
CA ASP A 116 -4.10 10.69 -7.61
C ASP A 116 -3.15 11.89 -7.73
N SER A 117 -3.62 13.10 -7.41
CA SER A 117 -2.81 14.32 -7.40
C SER A 117 -1.69 14.25 -6.35
N ILE A 118 -2.01 13.80 -5.14
CA ILE A 118 -1.05 13.60 -4.04
C ILE A 118 0.03 12.60 -4.45
N ALA A 119 -0.35 11.45 -4.99
CA ALA A 119 0.58 10.40 -5.39
C ALA A 119 1.51 10.88 -6.51
N LYS A 120 0.98 11.61 -7.51
CA LYS A 120 1.78 12.24 -8.58
C LYS A 120 2.79 13.25 -8.02
N LYS A 121 2.39 14.09 -7.06
CA LYS A 121 3.28 15.07 -6.41
C LYS A 121 4.37 14.37 -5.59
N SER A 122 4.02 13.32 -4.85
CA SER A 122 5.00 12.51 -4.11
C SER A 122 6.00 11.83 -5.06
N TYR A 123 5.53 11.30 -6.20
CA TYR A 123 6.41 10.72 -7.22
C TYR A 123 7.40 11.75 -7.79
N GLN A 124 6.97 13.00 -8.03
CA GLN A 124 7.88 14.05 -8.49
C GLN A 124 9.01 14.32 -7.49
N GLY A 125 8.74 14.25 -6.18
CA GLY A 125 9.77 14.33 -5.15
C GLY A 125 10.71 13.14 -5.21
N PHE A 126 10.15 11.94 -5.31
CA PHE A 126 10.90 10.69 -5.42
C PHE A 126 11.82 10.66 -6.66
N SER A 127 11.33 11.11 -7.81
CA SER A 127 12.09 11.10 -9.07
C SER A 127 13.22 12.11 -9.10
N LYS A 128 13.19 13.15 -8.25
CA LYS A 128 14.26 14.16 -8.15
C LYS A 128 15.39 13.75 -7.20
N GLY A 129 15.13 12.80 -6.30
CA GLY A 129 16.13 12.25 -5.37
C GLY A 129 16.82 10.98 -5.86
N ARG A 130 16.57 10.59 -7.13
CA ARG A 130 17.22 9.47 -7.82
C ARG A 130 18.17 9.98 -8.90
#